data_AF-A9UY71-F1
#
_entry.id   AF-A9UY71-F1
#
_cell.length_a   1.000
_cell.length_b   1.000
_cell.length_c   1.000
_cell.angle_alpha   90.00
_cell.angle_beta   90.00
_cell.angle_gamma   90.00
#
_symmetry.space_group_name_H-M   'P 1'
#
loop_
_entity.id
_entity.type
_entity.pdbx_description
1 polymer ?
#
loop_
_entity_poly.entity_id
_entity_poly.type
_entity_poly.pdbx_seq_one_letter_code
_entity_poly.pdbx_strand_id
1 'polypeptide(L)'
;NDMCADCGTPHPSWASLNHGVLICIKCSGVHRNLGVHVSRVRSIELDDWSEEQLQLMYESGNALVNSVYEARPEHAKPSPDSDPALIKEWIEQKY
;
A
#
# COMPACT_ATOMS: atom_id res chain seq x y z
N ASN A 1 5.83 -6.99 -7.86
CA ASN A 1 4.93 -6.20 -6.97
C ASN A 1 3.55 -6.07 -7.61
N ASP A 2 3.01 -7.19 -8.11
CA ASP A 2 1.92 -7.17 -9.10
C ASP A 2 0.52 -7.26 -8.47
N MET A 3 0.47 -7.35 -7.14
CA MET A 3 -0.74 -7.39 -6.34
C MET A 3 -0.66 -6.27 -5.30
N CYS A 4 -1.76 -5.54 -5.11
CA CYS A 4 -1.91 -4.51 -4.08
C CYS A 4 -1.47 -5.05 -2.71
N ALA A 5 -0.65 -4.26 -2.00
CA ALA A 5 -0.10 -4.64 -0.71
C ALA A 5 -1.18 -4.92 0.34
N ASP A 6 -2.37 -4.34 0.24
CA ASP A 6 -3.37 -4.39 1.32
C ASP A 6 -4.56 -5.28 1.01
N CYS A 7 -5.09 -5.25 -0.22
CA CYS A 7 -6.28 -6.03 -0.60
C CYS A 7 -6.04 -7.06 -1.71
N GLY A 8 -4.82 -7.14 -2.25
CA GLY A 8 -4.51 -8.09 -3.32
C GLY A 8 -5.22 -7.83 -4.65
N THR A 9 -5.64 -6.60 -4.95
CA THR A 9 -6.08 -6.24 -6.31
C THR A 9 -4.88 -6.33 -7.27
N PRO A 10 -4.99 -6.98 -8.44
CA PRO A 10 -3.89 -7.09 -9.39
C PRO A 10 -3.54 -5.72 -10.01
N HIS A 11 -2.31 -5.60 -10.52
CA HIS A 11 -1.77 -4.43 -11.22
C HIS A 11 -1.97 -3.11 -10.44
N PRO A 12 -1.42 -2.99 -9.22
CA PRO A 12 -1.49 -1.73 -8.46
C PRO A 12 -0.76 -0.61 -9.20
N SER A 13 -1.42 0.53 -9.39
CA SER A 13 -0.90 1.71 -10.11
C SER A 13 -0.54 2.89 -9.19
N TRP A 14 -0.54 2.65 -7.88
CA TRP A 14 -0.21 3.64 -6.86
C TRP A 14 0.83 3.09 -5.90
N ALA A 15 1.54 3.97 -5.21
CA ALA A 15 2.57 3.63 -4.26
C ALA A 15 2.40 4.42 -2.95
N SER A 16 2.80 3.82 -1.83
CA SER A 16 3.09 4.52 -0.60
C SER A 16 4.61 4.59 -0.42
N LEU A 17 5.17 5.80 -0.52
CA LEU A 17 6.61 6.01 -0.45
C LEU A 17 7.18 5.71 0.93
N ASN A 18 6.46 6.07 2.00
CA ASN A 18 6.94 5.87 3.37
C ASN A 18 7.14 4.38 3.70
N HIS A 19 6.32 3.50 3.13
CA HIS A 19 6.38 2.07 3.37
C HIS A 19 7.05 1.29 2.23
N GLY A 20 7.28 1.90 1.06
CA GLY A 20 7.89 1.21 -0.08
C GLY A 20 6.98 0.14 -0.70
N VAL A 21 5.66 0.38 -0.75
CA VAL A 21 4.67 -0.59 -1.26
C VAL A 21 3.86 -0.06 -2.43
N LEU A 22 3.43 -0.97 -3.31
CA LEU A 22 2.44 -0.70 -4.36
C LEU A 22 1.04 -1.11 -3.93
N ILE A 23 0.08 -0.22 -4.14
CA ILE A 23 -1.31 -0.32 -3.73
C ILE A 23 -2.25 0.03 -4.90
N CYS A 24 -3.47 -0.48 -4.87
CA CYS A 24 -4.47 -0.14 -5.90
C CYS A 24 -5.08 1.24 -5.63
N ILE A 25 -5.85 1.76 -6.60
CA ILE A 25 -6.51 3.07 -6.47
C ILE A 25 -7.46 3.16 -5.27
N LYS A 26 -8.13 2.05 -4.90
CA LYS A 26 -9.04 2.03 -3.74
C LYS A 26 -8.27 2.17 -2.42
N CYS A 27 -7.24 1.35 -2.21
CA CYS A 27 -6.39 1.41 -1.02
C CYS A 27 -5.60 2.72 -0.95
N SER A 28 -5.18 3.28 -2.09
CA SER A 28 -4.50 4.58 -2.11
C SER A 28 -5.38 5.71 -1.57
N GLY A 29 -6.70 5.64 -1.77
CA GLY A 29 -7.67 6.53 -1.14
C GLY A 29 -7.65 6.46 0.39
N VAL A 30 -7.57 5.25 0.95
CA VAL A 30 -7.48 5.06 2.41
C VAL A 30 -6.14 5.57 2.94
N HIS A 31 -5.03 5.23 2.27
CA HIS A 31 -3.69 5.71 2.63
C HIS A 31 -3.59 7.24 2.66
N ARG A 32 -4.32 7.96 1.80
CA ARG A 32 -4.38 9.44 1.84
C ARG A 32 -4.99 9.96 3.14
N ASN A 33 -5.94 9.24 3.72
CA ASN A 33 -6.61 9.64 4.98
C ASN A 33 -5.72 9.42 6.22
N LEU A 34 -4.69 8.56 6.15
CA LEU A 34 -3.71 8.38 7.23
C LEU A 34 -2.82 9.63 7.42
N GLY A 35 -2.73 10.47 6.39
CA GLY A 35 -1.87 11.65 6.38
C GLY A 35 -0.44 11.36 5.94
N VAL A 36 0.25 12.42 5.46
CA VAL A 36 1.56 12.32 4.80
C VAL A 36 2.72 11.87 5.70
N HIS A 37 2.56 11.97 7.01
CA HIS A 37 3.56 11.49 7.96
C HIS A 37 3.54 9.96 8.08
N VAL A 38 2.38 9.34 7.87
CA VAL A 38 2.22 7.88 7.80
C VAL A 38 2.47 7.41 6.37
N SER A 39 1.73 7.93 5.39
CA SER A 39 1.77 7.44 4.02
C SER A 39 1.72 8.56 2.98
N ARG A 40 2.83 8.82 2.30
CA ARG A 40 2.88 9.67 1.10
C ARG A 40 2.53 8.86 -0.15
N VAL A 41 1.36 9.15 -0.73
CA VAL A 41 0.84 8.45 -1.90
C VAL A 41 1.34 9.10 -3.21
N ARG A 42 1.77 8.26 -4.16
CA ARG A 42 2.14 8.62 -5.55
C ARG A 42 1.49 7.70 -6.56
N SER A 43 1.12 8.23 -7.71
CA SER A 43 0.76 7.45 -8.89
C SER A 43 2.04 7.00 -9.60
N ILE A 44 2.04 5.77 -10.11
CA ILE A 44 3.16 5.26 -10.93
C ILE A 44 3.22 5.99 -12.28
N GLU A 45 2.07 6.37 -12.84
CA GLU A 45 1.97 6.91 -14.20
C GLU A 45 1.76 8.43 -14.24
N LEU A 46 1.11 9.00 -13.22
CA LEU A 46 0.62 10.39 -13.25
C LEU A 46 1.49 11.38 -12.47
N ASP A 47 2.42 10.89 -11.64
CA ASP A 47 3.31 11.74 -10.83
C ASP A 47 4.76 11.61 -11.31
N ASP A 48 5.54 12.69 -11.13
CA ASP A 48 6.99 12.65 -11.32
C ASP A 48 7.67 11.93 -10.14
N TRP A 49 8.71 11.17 -10.48
CA TRP A 49 9.49 10.38 -9.53
C TRP A 49 10.95 10.84 -9.48
N SER A 50 11.49 11.03 -8.28
CA SER A 50 12.93 11.24 -8.11
C SER A 50 13.69 9.90 -8.10
N GLU A 51 14.99 9.94 -8.39
CA GLU A 51 15.83 8.73 -8.37
C GLU A 51 15.82 8.07 -6.98
N GLU A 52 15.81 8.86 -5.90
CA GLU A 52 15.76 8.35 -4.53
C GLU A 52 14.44 7.65 -4.23
N GLN A 53 13.32 8.16 -4.77
CA GLN A 53 12.01 7.53 -4.63
C GLN A 53 11.96 6.20 -5.37
N LEU A 54 12.52 6.14 -6.58
CA LEU A 54 12.60 4.90 -7.35
C LEU A 54 13.48 3.87 -6.62
N GLN A 55 14.66 4.28 -6.14
CA GLN A 55 15.57 3.42 -5.40
C GLN A 55 14.91 2.84 -4.14
N LEU A 56 14.20 3.67 -3.38
CA LEU A 56 13.43 3.25 -2.22
C LEU A 56 12.42 2.14 -2.57
N MET A 57 11.71 2.29 -3.69
CA MET A 57 10.74 1.29 -4.15
C MET A 57 11.40 0.00 -4.65
N TYR A 58 12.60 0.08 -5.23
CA TYR A 58 13.38 -1.09 -5.68
C TYR A 58 13.96 -1.89 -4.53
N GLU A 59 14.41 -1.23 -3.47
CA GLU A 59 14.97 -1.87 -2.28
C GLU A 59 13.89 -2.45 -1.36
N SER A 60 12.66 -1.94 -1.48
CA SER A 60 11.49 -2.38 -0.73
C SER A 60 10.65 -3.38 -1.55
N GLY A 61 9.35 -3.43 -1.28
CA GLY A 61 8.40 -4.25 -2.04
C GLY A 61 7.37 -4.92 -1.15
N ASN A 62 6.23 -5.24 -1.75
CA ASN A 62 5.05 -5.69 -1.02
C ASN A 62 5.32 -6.96 -0.22
N ALA A 63 6.09 -7.90 -0.77
CA ALA A 63 6.42 -9.15 -0.08
C ALA A 63 7.26 -8.89 1.18
N LEU A 64 8.30 -8.04 1.08
CA LEU A 64 9.16 -7.69 2.20
C LEU A 64 8.37 -6.96 3.28
N VAL A 65 7.63 -5.92 2.91
CA VAL A 65 6.86 -5.11 3.85
C VAL A 65 5.77 -5.93 4.52
N ASN A 66 5.02 -6.74 3.76
CA ASN A 66 3.98 -7.59 4.34
C ASN A 66 4.56 -8.67 5.26
N SER A 67 5.79 -9.16 5.03
CA SER A 67 6.43 -10.11 5.95
C SER A 67 6.65 -9.52 7.36
N VAL A 68 6.73 -8.20 7.47
CA VAL A 68 6.89 -7.48 8.75
C VAL A 68 5.54 -7.04 9.29
N TYR A 69 4.78 -6.30 8.48
CA TYR A 69 3.53 -5.66 8.88
C TYR A 69 2.35 -6.65 9.01
N GLU A 70 2.42 -7.78 8.31
CA GLU A 70 1.40 -8.85 8.36
C GLU A 70 1.93 -10.11 9.07
N ALA A 71 2.98 -10.00 9.89
CA ALA A 71 3.60 -11.13 10.57
C ALA A 71 2.67 -11.81 11.60
N ARG A 72 1.78 -11.02 12.22
CA ARG A 72 0.81 -11.47 13.23
C ARG A 72 -0.49 -10.67 13.09
N PRO A 73 -1.27 -10.91 12.04
CA PRO A 73 -2.45 -10.11 11.80
C PRO A 73 -3.56 -10.54 12.76
N GLU A 74 -4.23 -9.58 13.41
CA GLU A 74 -5.39 -9.85 14.27
C GLU A 74 -6.61 -10.33 13.45
N HIS A 75 -6.67 -9.93 12.18
CA HIS A 75 -7.75 -10.24 11.25
C HIS A 75 -7.22 -10.81 9.93
N ALA A 76 -8.11 -11.41 9.13
CA ALA A 76 -7.74 -11.86 7.80
C ALA A 76 -7.56 -10.65 6.86
N LYS A 77 -6.54 -10.72 6.00
CA LYS A 77 -6.33 -9.74 4.95
C LYS A 77 -7.57 -9.65 4.04
N PRO A 78 -8.08 -8.44 3.75
CA PRO A 78 -9.24 -8.28 2.87
C PRO A 78 -8.89 -8.65 1.43
N SER A 79 -9.92 -9.03 0.68
CA SER A 79 -9.86 -9.23 -0.76
C SER A 79 -10.25 -7.95 -1.52
N PRO A 80 -10.08 -7.90 -2.85
CA PRO A 80 -10.49 -6.75 -3.66
C PRO A 80 -11.98 -6.41 -3.54
N ASP A 81 -12.83 -7.40 -3.24
CA ASP A 81 -14.29 -7.30 -3.18
C ASP A 81 -14.82 -7.22 -1.74
N SER A 82 -13.94 -7.13 -0.75
CA SER A 82 -14.32 -6.94 0.65
C SER A 82 -15.00 -5.59 0.87
N ASP A 83 -15.80 -5.52 1.93
CA ASP A 83 -16.45 -4.27 2.35
C ASP A 83 -15.40 -3.15 2.47
N PRO A 84 -15.61 -1.97 1.87
CA PRO A 84 -14.73 -0.83 2.01
C PRO A 84 -14.38 -0.47 3.47
N ALA A 85 -15.30 -0.68 4.41
CA ALA A 85 -15.04 -0.47 5.83
C ALA A 85 -13.97 -1.44 6.38
N LEU A 86 -14.00 -2.71 5.97
CA LEU A 86 -12.99 -3.71 6.36
C LEU A 86 -11.63 -3.40 5.73
N ILE A 87 -11.60 -2.94 4.47
CA ILE A 87 -10.36 -2.50 3.83
C ILE A 87 -9.77 -1.31 4.57
N LYS A 88 -10.62 -0.36 4.98
CA LYS A 88 -10.20 0.81 5.75
C LYS A 88 -9.61 0.41 7.09
N GLU A 89 -10.33 -0.39 7.88
CA GLU A 89 -9.89 -0.87 9.18
C GLU A 89 -8.57 -1.65 9.09
N TRP A 90 -8.44 -2.55 8.11
CA TRP A 90 -7.20 -3.29 7.85
C TRP A 90 -6.01 -2.35 7.63
N ILE A 91 -6.16 -1.32 6.79
CA ILE A 91 -5.09 -0.37 6.48
C ILE A 91 -4.75 0.49 7.70
N GLU A 92 -5.74 0.95 8.47
CA GLU A 92 -5.53 1.74 9.70
C GLU A 92 -4.88 0.94 10.83
N GLN A 93 -5.11 -0.37 10.91
CA GLN A 93 -4.45 -1.24 11.89
C GLN A 93 -3.04 -1.64 11.45
N LYS A 94 -2.83 -1.80 10.14
CA LYS A 94 -1.56 -2.23 9.58
C LYS A 94 -0.47 -1.16 9.73
N TYR A 95 -0.77 0.12 9.49
CA TYR A 95 0.25 1.20 9.41
C TYR A 95 0.11 2.23 10.53
#